data_AF-A0A433EBV6-F1
#
_entry.id   AF-A0A433EBV6-F1
#
_cell.length_a   1.000
_cell.length_b   1.000
_cell.length_c   1.000
_cell.angle_alpha   90.00
_cell.angle_beta   90.00
_cell.angle_gamma   90.00
#
_symmetry.space_group_name_H-M   'P 1'
#
loop_
_entity.id
_entity.type
_entity.pdbx_description
1 polymer ?
#
loop_
_entity_poly.entity_id
_entity_poly.type
_entity_poly.pdbx_seq_one_letter_code
_entity_poly.pdbx_strand_id
1 'polypeptide(L)'
;MMRNIKKQATYLELKYQPQYGWLTINLGAEIFRLFKNSMFIDETPYSDETLVPIKNITIKNKIFSFESFFKKNNTLFEIDCSSIEGAAELAHLIKIINDLKINFKTNYDPIELIVDDSSDIEFSVGNDQKMLIIYNNQYQRSITKRFPEPSEKYQLKSIYIKNGNLFIDTKEKINYKWSFNLPYPIQDCLERLITIWLQKNYT
;
A
#
# COMPACT_ATOMS: atom_id res chain seq x y z
N MET A 1 10.81 9.35 30.86
CA MET A 1 11.25 7.98 30.51
C MET A 1 10.73 7.67 29.12
N MET A 2 11.53 7.07 28.24
CA MET A 2 11.10 6.66 26.89
C MET A 2 10.48 5.27 26.96
N ARG A 3 9.24 5.13 26.48
CA ARG A 3 8.55 3.83 26.37
C ARG A 3 9.03 3.14 25.08
N ASN A 4 9.29 1.85 25.15
CA ASN A 4 9.63 1.06 23.95
C ASN A 4 8.48 0.10 23.63
N ILE A 5 8.05 0.06 22.37
CA ILE A 5 7.02 -0.85 21.88
C ILE A 5 7.60 -1.63 20.70
N LYS A 6 7.57 -2.96 20.80
CA LYS A 6 7.99 -3.86 19.72
C LYS A 6 6.74 -4.51 19.11
N LYS A 7 6.65 -4.51 17.79
CA LYS A 7 5.56 -5.12 17.02
C LYS A 7 6.13 -5.90 15.84
N GLN A 8 5.29 -6.67 15.18
CA GLN A 8 5.61 -7.44 14.00
C GLN A 8 4.61 -7.08 12.89
N ALA A 9 5.09 -6.86 11.68
CA ALA A 9 4.22 -6.60 10.54
C ALA A 9 3.49 -7.89 10.15
N THR A 10 2.16 -7.88 10.16
CA THR A 10 1.35 -9.07 9.81
C THR A 10 0.56 -8.86 8.54
N TYR A 11 0.30 -7.61 8.19
CA TYR A 11 -0.60 -7.20 7.12
C TYR A 11 0.06 -6.14 6.25
N LEU A 12 -0.34 -6.02 4.99
CA LEU A 12 0.10 -4.95 4.10
C LEU A 12 -1.10 -4.26 3.48
N GLU A 13 -1.16 -2.94 3.61
CA GLU A 13 -2.04 -2.08 2.83
C GLU A 13 -1.25 -0.90 2.31
N LEU A 14 -1.39 -0.64 1.01
CA LEU A 14 -1.03 0.62 0.39
C LEU A 14 -2.27 1.18 -0.28
N LYS A 15 -2.87 2.21 0.31
CA LYS A 15 -4.08 2.84 -0.19
C LYS A 15 -3.82 4.30 -0.47
N TYR A 16 -3.98 4.71 -1.73
CA TYR A 16 -3.85 6.10 -2.15
C TYR A 16 -5.16 6.58 -2.77
N GLN A 17 -5.72 7.63 -2.19
CA GLN A 17 -6.95 8.28 -2.66
C GLN A 17 -6.67 9.77 -2.86
N PRO A 18 -6.07 10.16 -4.00
CA PRO A 18 -5.61 11.52 -4.27
C PRO A 18 -6.73 12.55 -4.23
N GLN A 19 -7.96 12.18 -4.58
CA GLN A 19 -9.14 13.05 -4.52
C GLN A 19 -9.45 13.57 -3.11
N TYR A 20 -9.03 12.83 -2.07
CA TYR A 20 -9.16 13.23 -0.67
C TYR A 20 -7.82 13.66 -0.05
N GLY A 21 -6.73 13.61 -0.82
CA GLY A 21 -5.37 13.81 -0.32
C GLY A 21 -4.94 12.72 0.66
N TRP A 22 -5.53 11.52 0.59
CA TRP A 22 -5.28 10.45 1.54
C TRP A 22 -4.25 9.47 1.01
N LEU A 23 -3.34 9.09 1.89
CA LEU A 23 -2.46 7.94 1.74
C LEU A 23 -2.45 7.22 3.08
N THR A 24 -2.84 5.94 3.05
CA THR A 24 -2.81 5.05 4.20
C THR A 24 -1.83 3.92 3.90
N ILE A 25 -0.97 3.64 4.87
CA ILE A 25 -0.07 2.49 4.87
C ILE A 25 -0.35 1.70 6.14
N ASN A 26 -0.78 0.46 6.01
CA ASN A 26 -1.09 -0.41 7.14
C ASN A 26 -0.10 -1.57 7.18
N LEU A 27 0.55 -1.77 8.33
CA LEU A 27 1.44 -2.91 8.55
C LEU A 27 0.81 -4.00 9.44
N GLY A 28 -0.46 -3.85 9.82
CA GLY A 28 -1.15 -4.64 10.85
C GLY A 28 -0.68 -4.31 12.28
N ALA A 29 0.62 -4.07 12.43
CA ALA A 29 1.24 -3.53 13.63
C ALA A 29 0.77 -2.10 13.94
N GLU A 30 0.74 -1.24 12.92
CA GLU A 30 0.42 0.17 13.05
C GLU A 30 -0.11 0.69 11.71
N ILE A 31 -1.00 1.69 11.79
CA ILE A 31 -1.56 2.36 10.63
C ILE A 31 -0.92 3.74 10.52
N PHE A 32 -0.38 4.03 9.34
CA PHE A 32 0.26 5.29 9.03
C PHE A 32 -0.60 6.06 8.04
N ARG A 33 -0.88 7.32 8.36
CA ARG A 33 -1.69 8.20 7.53
C ARG A 33 -0.91 9.44 7.14
N LEU A 34 -1.06 9.85 5.89
CA LEU A 34 -0.53 11.11 5.41
C LEU A 34 -1.35 12.27 5.97
N PHE A 35 -0.66 13.21 6.60
CA PHE A 35 -1.22 14.49 7.02
C PHE A 35 -0.15 15.58 6.88
N LYS A 36 -0.49 16.72 6.28
CA LYS A 36 0.45 17.85 6.06
C LYS A 36 1.81 17.38 5.50
N ASN A 37 1.79 16.58 4.44
CA ASN A 37 2.98 16.06 3.74
C ASN A 37 3.94 15.23 4.62
N SER A 38 3.46 14.63 5.71
CA SER A 38 4.23 13.69 6.53
C SER A 38 3.34 12.54 6.98
N MET A 39 3.94 11.41 7.33
CA MET A 39 3.22 10.30 7.93
C MET A 39 3.03 10.52 9.43
N PHE A 40 1.87 10.11 9.92
CA PHE A 40 1.40 10.15 11.30
C PHE A 40 0.85 8.76 11.66
N ILE A 41 0.71 8.49 12.96
CA ILE A 41 -0.01 7.31 13.46
C ILE A 41 -1.23 7.75 14.27
N ASP A 42 -2.23 6.87 14.39
CA ASP A 42 -3.46 7.12 15.16
C ASP A 42 -3.24 6.81 16.65
N GLU A 43 -3.45 7.79 17.53
CA GLU A 43 -3.35 7.58 18.98
C GLU A 43 -4.59 6.84 19.56
N THR A 44 -5.73 7.00 18.89
CA THR A 44 -7.07 6.57 19.33
C THR A 44 -7.80 5.82 18.22
N PRO A 45 -8.33 4.60 18.49
CA PRO A 45 -9.03 3.81 17.47
C PRO A 45 -10.50 4.20 17.22
N TYR A 46 -11.02 5.29 17.84
CA TYR A 46 -12.43 5.68 17.73
C TYR A 46 -12.63 7.20 17.62
N SER A 47 -13.51 7.58 16.67
CA SER A 47 -14.18 8.86 16.32
C SER A 47 -13.41 10.18 16.37
N ASP A 48 -12.51 10.36 17.32
CA ASP A 48 -11.61 11.51 17.43
C ASP A 48 -10.18 11.02 17.12
N GLU A 49 -9.92 10.65 15.85
CA GLU A 49 -8.58 10.27 15.38
C GLU A 49 -7.60 11.39 15.71
N THR A 50 -6.79 11.17 16.75
CA THR A 50 -5.72 12.10 17.12
C THR A 50 -4.43 11.62 16.46
N LEU A 51 -4.12 12.22 15.32
CA LEU A 51 -2.89 11.94 14.58
C LEU A 51 -1.69 12.50 15.32
N VAL A 52 -0.72 11.64 15.63
CA VAL A 52 0.56 12.03 16.23
C VAL A 52 1.71 11.82 15.25
N PRO A 53 2.61 12.81 15.08
CA PRO A 53 3.66 12.75 14.08
C PRO A 53 4.70 11.69 14.45
N ILE A 54 5.25 11.03 13.44
CA ILE A 54 6.43 10.18 13.61
C ILE A 54 7.71 10.95 13.24
N LYS A 55 8.79 10.66 13.96
CA LYS A 55 10.11 11.28 13.77
C LYS A 55 11.22 10.25 13.97
N ASN A 56 12.46 10.65 13.66
CA ASN A 56 13.66 9.82 13.82
C ASN A 56 13.52 8.43 13.17
N ILE A 57 12.96 8.41 11.95
CA ILE A 57 12.68 7.18 11.22
C ILE A 57 13.98 6.52 10.77
N THR A 58 14.16 5.26 11.16
CA THR A 58 15.29 4.42 10.76
C THR A 58 14.79 3.05 10.30
N ILE A 59 15.52 2.45 9.35
CA ILE A 59 15.26 1.09 8.88
C ILE A 59 16.61 0.38 8.88
N LYS A 60 16.77 -0.63 9.73
CA LYS A 60 18.01 -1.40 9.84
C LYS A 60 17.68 -2.87 10.04
N ASN A 61 18.28 -3.74 9.23
CA ASN A 61 18.07 -5.19 9.31
C ASN A 61 16.58 -5.58 9.30
N LYS A 62 15.79 -4.96 8.41
CA LYS A 62 14.32 -5.10 8.34
C LYS A 62 13.53 -4.69 9.59
N ILE A 63 14.16 -4.01 10.55
CA ILE A 63 13.47 -3.36 11.66
C ILE A 63 13.21 -1.91 11.27
N PHE A 64 11.94 -1.53 11.21
CA PHE A 64 11.48 -0.16 11.03
C PHE A 64 11.23 0.47 12.40
N SER A 65 12.03 1.49 12.74
CA SER A 65 11.92 2.18 14.02
C SER A 65 11.63 3.66 13.85
N PHE A 66 10.81 4.20 14.74
CA PHE A 66 10.47 5.62 14.78
C PHE A 66 10.03 6.04 16.19
N GLU A 67 10.10 7.33 16.46
CA GLU A 67 9.60 7.93 17.69
C GLU A 67 8.28 8.65 17.45
N SER A 68 7.39 8.62 18.45
CA SER A 68 6.17 9.43 18.47
C SER A 68 5.79 9.80 19.90
N PHE A 69 5.08 10.92 20.08
CA PHE A 69 4.45 11.27 21.36
C PHE A 69 3.06 10.62 21.40
N PHE A 70 3.02 9.37 21.87
CA PHE A 70 1.87 8.49 21.80
C PHE A 70 1.30 8.21 23.19
N LYS A 71 0.00 8.38 23.38
CA LYS A 71 -0.71 8.21 24.66
C LYS A 71 -0.04 9.00 25.78
N LYS A 72 0.22 10.29 25.48
CA LYS A 72 0.91 11.26 26.36
C LYS A 72 2.33 10.83 26.79
N ASN A 73 3.00 9.94 26.05
CA ASN A 73 4.34 9.44 26.35
C ASN A 73 5.26 9.47 25.14
N ASN A 74 6.52 9.85 25.34
CA ASN A 74 7.55 9.63 24.33
C ASN A 74 7.75 8.13 24.14
N THR A 75 7.47 7.64 22.94
CA THR A 75 7.46 6.22 22.61
C THR A 75 8.36 5.96 21.40
N LEU A 76 9.28 5.01 21.55
CA LEU A 76 10.02 4.39 20.46
C LEU A 76 9.25 3.14 20.01
N PHE A 77 8.87 3.12 18.75
CA PHE A 77 8.30 1.95 18.09
C PHE A 77 9.39 1.23 17.31
N GLU A 78 9.37 -0.10 17.36
CA GLU A 78 10.18 -0.97 16.53
C GLU A 78 9.26 -2.02 15.92
N ILE A 79 9.12 -1.99 14.59
CA ILE A 79 8.29 -2.92 13.82
C ILE A 79 9.22 -3.85 13.05
N ASP A 80 9.11 -5.15 13.33
CA ASP A 80 9.78 -6.19 12.55
C ASP A 80 9.05 -6.38 11.21
N CYS A 81 9.70 -6.01 10.11
CA CYS A 81 9.20 -6.14 8.75
C CYS A 81 9.64 -7.45 8.06
N SER A 82 10.21 -8.41 8.81
CA SER A 82 10.70 -9.67 8.23
C SER A 82 9.62 -10.74 8.05
N SER A 83 8.48 -10.62 8.73
CA SER A 83 7.39 -11.60 8.75
C SER A 83 6.51 -11.62 7.51
N ILE A 84 6.47 -10.53 6.75
CA ILE A 84 5.67 -10.43 5.52
C ILE A 84 6.49 -9.69 4.45
N GLU A 85 6.64 -10.31 3.28
CA GLU A 85 7.41 -9.75 2.18
C GLU A 85 6.78 -8.44 1.69
N GLY A 86 7.57 -7.39 1.48
CA GLY A 86 7.06 -6.08 1.09
C GLY A 86 6.80 -5.11 2.25
N ALA A 87 6.76 -5.55 3.51
CA ALA A 87 6.66 -4.65 4.66
C ALA A 87 7.81 -3.63 4.71
N ALA A 88 9.03 -4.06 4.35
CA ALA A 88 10.18 -3.17 4.30
C ALA A 88 10.03 -2.09 3.21
N GLU A 89 9.40 -2.41 2.08
CA GLU A 89 9.14 -1.45 0.99
C GLU A 89 8.17 -0.35 1.45
N LEU A 90 7.11 -0.74 2.17
CA LEU A 90 6.18 0.21 2.79
C LEU A 90 6.86 1.08 3.85
N ALA A 91 7.74 0.50 4.69
CA ALA A 91 8.53 1.27 5.64
C ALA A 91 9.46 2.28 4.93
N HIS A 92 10.11 1.88 3.84
CA HIS A 92 10.92 2.77 3.01
C HIS A 92 10.10 3.91 2.41
N LEU A 93 8.88 3.64 1.93
CA LEU A 93 7.97 4.67 1.44
C LEU A 93 7.61 5.67 2.54
N ILE A 94 7.24 5.20 3.74
CA ILE A 94 6.97 6.06 4.91
C ILE A 94 8.16 6.99 5.18
N LYS A 95 9.38 6.42 5.21
CA LYS A 95 10.61 7.19 5.40
C LYS A 95 10.80 8.27 4.33
N ILE A 96 10.68 7.89 3.05
CA ILE A 96 10.85 8.81 1.92
C ILE A 96 9.86 9.98 1.99
N ILE A 97 8.60 9.71 2.32
CA ILE A 97 7.58 10.76 2.49
C ILE A 97 7.96 11.72 3.60
N ASN A 98 8.37 11.19 4.76
CA ASN A 98 8.76 12.03 5.89
C ASN A 98 10.04 12.83 5.66
N ASP A 99 11.01 12.29 4.91
CA ASP A 99 12.28 12.95 4.61
C ASP A 99 12.09 14.03 3.54
N LEU A 100 11.33 13.75 2.48
CA LEU A 100 11.18 14.64 1.32
C LEU A 100 9.98 15.59 1.40
N LYS A 101 9.05 15.37 2.34
CA LYS A 101 7.81 16.16 2.50
C LYS A 101 7.04 16.31 1.18
N ILE A 102 6.85 15.18 0.49
CA ILE A 102 6.29 15.13 -0.87
C ILE A 102 4.93 15.82 -0.90
N ASN A 103 4.75 16.71 -1.88
CA ASN A 103 3.48 17.36 -2.15
C ASN A 103 2.64 16.50 -3.10
N PHE A 104 1.54 15.96 -2.59
CA PHE A 104 0.63 15.11 -3.36
C PHE A 104 -0.42 15.96 -4.08
N LYS A 105 -0.55 15.74 -5.39
CA LYS A 105 -1.58 16.37 -6.23
C LYS A 105 -2.84 15.51 -6.26
N THR A 106 -3.96 16.09 -6.69
CA THR A 106 -5.26 15.42 -6.72
C THR A 106 -5.54 14.66 -8.03
N ASN A 107 -4.74 14.88 -9.08
CA ASN A 107 -4.98 14.35 -10.42
C ASN A 107 -4.30 13.01 -10.70
N TYR A 108 -3.97 12.25 -9.65
CA TYR A 108 -3.37 10.91 -9.76
C TYR A 108 -4.45 9.82 -9.73
N ASP A 109 -4.08 8.61 -10.14
CA ASP A 109 -4.95 7.44 -10.09
C ASP A 109 -5.10 6.94 -8.63
N PRO A 110 -6.31 6.70 -8.11
CA PRO A 110 -6.47 5.94 -6.87
C PRO A 110 -5.99 4.50 -7.04
N ILE A 111 -5.34 4.00 -5.99
CA ILE A 111 -4.91 2.60 -5.87
C ILE A 111 -5.20 2.06 -4.47
N GLU A 112 -5.37 0.76 -4.38
CA GLU A 112 -5.39 0.02 -3.13
C GLU A 112 -4.76 -1.34 -3.37
N LEU A 113 -3.71 -1.68 -2.62
CA LEU A 113 -3.13 -3.01 -2.59
C LEU A 113 -3.21 -3.52 -1.15
N ILE A 114 -3.85 -4.66 -0.97
CA ILE A 114 -3.99 -5.37 0.29
C ILE A 114 -3.34 -6.75 0.14
N VAL A 115 -2.52 -7.11 1.11
CA VAL A 115 -2.07 -8.49 1.33
C VAL A 115 -2.39 -8.85 2.77
N ASP A 116 -3.25 -9.83 2.95
CA ASP A 116 -3.64 -10.29 4.29
C ASP A 116 -2.73 -11.41 4.82
N ASP A 117 -2.97 -11.80 6.07
CA ASP A 117 -2.23 -12.86 6.78
C ASP A 117 -2.33 -14.23 6.06
N SER A 118 -3.34 -14.44 5.21
CA SER A 118 -3.50 -15.66 4.39
C SER A 118 -2.77 -15.57 3.05
N SER A 119 -2.05 -14.48 2.79
CA SER A 119 -1.46 -14.14 1.50
C SER A 119 -2.50 -13.95 0.38
N ASP A 120 -3.75 -13.66 0.75
CA ASP A 120 -4.77 -13.28 -0.22
C ASP A 120 -4.51 -11.82 -0.62
N ILE A 121 -4.56 -11.57 -1.93
CA ILE A 121 -4.22 -10.27 -2.50
C ILE A 121 -5.46 -9.67 -3.14
N GLU A 122 -5.76 -8.45 -2.74
CA GLU A 122 -6.69 -7.57 -3.44
C GLU A 122 -5.92 -6.36 -3.95
N PHE A 123 -6.00 -6.12 -5.25
CA PHE A 123 -5.41 -4.94 -5.86
C PHE A 123 -6.45 -4.21 -6.71
N SER A 124 -6.62 -2.93 -6.48
CA SER A 124 -7.43 -2.07 -7.31
C SER A 124 -6.64 -0.88 -7.83
N VAL A 125 -6.95 -0.50 -9.06
CA VAL A 125 -6.49 0.74 -9.69
C VAL A 125 -7.62 1.31 -10.50
N GLY A 126 -7.82 2.63 -10.41
CA GLY A 126 -8.91 3.28 -11.10
C GLY A 126 -8.60 4.72 -11.47
N ASN A 127 -9.54 5.32 -12.19
CA ASN A 127 -9.69 6.75 -12.38
C ASN A 127 -11.18 7.06 -12.58
N ASP A 128 -11.51 8.30 -12.92
CA ASP A 128 -12.90 8.76 -13.09
C ASP A 128 -13.67 8.02 -14.20
N GLN A 129 -12.99 7.26 -15.07
CA GLN A 129 -13.58 6.61 -16.25
C GLN A 129 -13.62 5.09 -16.16
N LYS A 130 -12.68 4.47 -15.45
CA LYS A 130 -12.51 3.01 -15.39
C LYS A 130 -11.89 2.57 -14.08
N MET A 131 -12.22 1.36 -13.66
CA MET A 131 -11.67 0.73 -12.45
C MET A 131 -11.42 -0.75 -12.70
N LEU A 132 -10.21 -1.18 -12.38
CA LEU A 132 -9.78 -2.59 -12.38
C LEU A 132 -9.64 -3.07 -10.95
N ILE A 133 -10.14 -4.27 -10.68
CA ILE A 133 -9.97 -4.96 -9.41
C ILE A 133 -9.42 -6.35 -9.70
N ILE A 134 -8.38 -6.74 -8.98
CA ILE A 134 -7.68 -8.01 -9.10
C ILE A 134 -7.77 -8.71 -7.76
N TYR A 135 -8.37 -9.89 -7.78
CA TYR A 135 -8.39 -10.80 -6.64
C TYR A 135 -7.50 -11.98 -6.94
N ASN A 136 -6.63 -12.32 -5.99
CA ASN A 136 -5.75 -13.48 -6.08
C ASN A 136 -5.67 -14.15 -4.71
N ASN A 137 -6.46 -15.21 -4.55
CA ASN A 137 -6.45 -16.07 -3.38
C ASN A 137 -6.40 -17.55 -3.79
N GLN A 138 -6.43 -18.44 -2.80
CA GLN A 138 -6.42 -19.89 -3.03
C GLN A 138 -7.64 -20.42 -3.82
N TYR A 139 -8.77 -19.70 -3.83
CA TYR A 139 -10.02 -20.14 -4.46
C TYR A 139 -10.26 -19.51 -5.84
N GLN A 140 -9.78 -18.28 -6.04
CA GLN A 140 -10.10 -17.46 -7.19
C GLN A 140 -8.93 -16.55 -7.55
N ARG A 141 -8.63 -16.54 -8.86
CA ARG A 141 -7.76 -15.56 -9.49
C ARG A 141 -8.52 -14.88 -10.60
N SER A 142 -8.98 -13.66 -10.36
CA SER A 142 -9.84 -12.97 -11.30
C SER A 142 -9.52 -11.49 -11.41
N ILE A 143 -9.79 -10.96 -12.58
CA ILE A 143 -9.87 -9.52 -12.82
C ILE A 143 -11.33 -9.15 -13.04
N THR A 144 -11.75 -8.06 -12.41
CA THR A 144 -13.06 -7.43 -12.62
C THR A 144 -12.85 -6.02 -13.15
N LYS A 145 -13.48 -5.71 -14.29
CA LYS A 145 -13.66 -4.34 -14.76
C LYS A 145 -14.97 -3.84 -14.19
N ARG A 146 -14.89 -2.91 -13.25
CA ARG A 146 -16.09 -2.35 -12.62
C ARG A 146 -16.73 -1.26 -13.46
N PHE A 147 -15.92 -0.48 -14.18
CA PHE A 147 -16.39 0.59 -15.06
C PHE A 147 -15.83 0.48 -16.48
N PRO A 148 -16.65 0.73 -17.52
CA PRO A 148 -18.08 1.06 -17.44
C PRO A 148 -18.95 -0.11 -16.94
N GLU A 149 -20.16 0.18 -16.44
CA GLU A 149 -21.15 -0.84 -16.09
C GLU A 149 -21.87 -1.37 -17.34
N PRO A 150 -22.32 -2.64 -17.38
CA PRO A 150 -22.20 -3.65 -16.34
C PRO A 150 -20.76 -4.15 -16.17
N SER A 151 -20.42 -4.62 -14.96
CA SER A 151 -19.07 -5.11 -14.68
C SER A 151 -18.77 -6.41 -15.43
N GLU A 152 -17.55 -6.52 -15.94
CA GLU A 152 -17.07 -7.73 -16.62
C GLU A 152 -16.03 -8.45 -15.74
N LYS A 153 -16.13 -9.77 -15.61
CA LYS A 153 -15.21 -10.58 -14.82
C LYS A 153 -14.53 -11.65 -15.67
N TYR A 154 -13.22 -11.78 -15.52
CA TYR A 154 -12.38 -12.70 -16.29
C TYR A 154 -11.42 -13.47 -15.40
N GLN A 155 -10.99 -14.64 -15.85
CA GLN A 155 -9.98 -15.44 -15.15
C GLN A 155 -8.57 -14.91 -15.44
N LEU A 156 -7.81 -14.62 -14.40
CA LEU A 156 -6.45 -14.11 -14.54
C LEU A 156 -5.50 -15.21 -15.05
N LYS A 157 -4.68 -14.89 -16.06
CA LYS A 157 -3.64 -15.79 -16.61
C LYS A 157 -2.23 -15.31 -16.27
N SER A 158 -1.93 -14.04 -16.47
CA SER A 158 -0.63 -13.47 -16.12
C SER A 158 -0.78 -12.01 -15.76
N ILE A 159 0.08 -11.55 -14.89
CA ILE A 159 0.24 -10.14 -14.55
C ILE A 159 1.72 -9.84 -14.40
N TYR A 160 2.16 -8.71 -14.94
CA TYR A 160 3.51 -8.21 -14.74
C TYR A 160 3.53 -6.70 -14.85
N ILE A 161 4.58 -6.12 -14.27
CA ILE A 161 4.77 -4.67 -14.28
C ILE A 161 6.08 -4.30 -14.93
N LYS A 162 6.07 -3.23 -15.72
CA LYS A 162 7.28 -2.71 -16.37
C LYS A 162 7.14 -1.22 -16.64
N ASN A 163 8.07 -0.43 -16.10
CA ASN A 163 8.19 1.01 -16.36
C ASN A 163 6.87 1.76 -16.13
N GLY A 164 6.24 1.61 -14.96
CA GLY A 164 4.95 2.24 -14.65
C GLY A 164 3.74 1.68 -15.40
N ASN A 165 3.88 0.55 -16.08
CA ASN A 165 2.79 -0.08 -16.81
C ASN A 165 2.50 -1.47 -16.25
N LEU A 166 1.25 -1.68 -15.85
CA LEU A 166 0.68 -2.98 -15.51
C LEU A 166 0.16 -3.64 -16.78
N PHE A 167 0.55 -4.89 -17.01
CA PHE A 167 0.09 -5.72 -18.11
C PHE A 167 -0.62 -6.93 -17.53
N ILE A 168 -1.80 -7.24 -18.05
CA ILE A 168 -2.63 -8.34 -17.57
C ILE A 168 -3.14 -9.13 -18.76
N ASP A 169 -2.97 -10.44 -18.73
CA ASP A 169 -3.59 -11.35 -19.69
C ASP A 169 -4.62 -12.21 -18.97
N THR A 170 -5.73 -12.49 -19.64
CA THR A 170 -6.79 -13.38 -19.13
C THR A 170 -6.82 -14.72 -19.87
N LYS A 171 -7.46 -15.73 -19.28
CA LYS A 171 -7.63 -17.04 -19.94
C LYS A 171 -8.52 -16.95 -21.19
N GLU A 172 -9.41 -15.98 -21.20
CA GLU A 172 -10.30 -15.62 -22.32
C GLU A 172 -9.56 -14.85 -23.43
N LYS A 173 -8.23 -14.73 -23.34
CA LYS A 173 -7.36 -14.06 -24.32
C LYS A 173 -7.64 -12.56 -24.46
N ILE A 174 -8.10 -11.94 -23.38
CA ILE A 174 -8.21 -10.49 -23.31
C ILE A 174 -6.94 -9.96 -22.64
N ASN A 175 -6.36 -8.92 -23.24
CA ASN A 175 -5.15 -8.29 -22.75
C ASN A 175 -5.49 -6.87 -22.27
N TYR A 176 -5.02 -6.53 -21.08
CA TYR A 176 -5.17 -5.20 -20.50
C TYR A 176 -3.81 -4.57 -20.26
N LYS A 177 -3.78 -3.25 -20.44
CA LYS A 177 -2.66 -2.40 -20.06
C LYS A 177 -3.19 -1.25 -19.22
N TRP A 178 -2.56 -1.02 -18.06
CA TRP A 178 -2.77 0.17 -17.25
C TRP A 178 -1.45 0.92 -17.11
N SER A 179 -1.42 2.18 -17.53
CA SER A 179 -0.29 3.07 -17.30
C SER A 179 -0.60 3.87 -16.03
N PHE A 180 0.19 3.67 -14.97
CA PHE A 180 -0.01 4.36 -13.71
C PHE A 180 0.26 5.85 -13.86
N ASN A 181 -0.68 6.65 -13.35
CA ASN A 181 -0.46 8.06 -13.10
C ASN A 181 -0.35 8.26 -11.58
N LEU A 182 0.85 8.08 -11.04
CA LEU A 182 1.12 8.13 -9.59
C LEU A 182 2.34 9.01 -9.29
N PRO A 183 2.44 9.57 -8.07
CA PRO A 183 3.69 10.15 -7.59
C PRO A 183 4.81 9.10 -7.60
N TYR A 184 6.01 9.47 -8.05
CA TYR A 184 7.12 8.52 -8.23
C TYR A 184 7.38 7.61 -7.01
N PRO A 185 7.42 8.10 -5.76
CA PRO A 185 7.68 7.22 -4.61
C PRO A 185 6.58 6.19 -4.35
N ILE A 186 5.30 6.56 -4.57
CA ILE A 186 4.19 5.61 -4.47
C ILE A 186 4.28 4.59 -5.61
N GLN A 187 4.59 5.06 -6.82
CA GLN A 187 4.73 4.19 -7.98
C GLN A 187 5.86 3.17 -7.80
N ASP A 188 7.06 3.60 -7.41
CA ASP A 188 8.21 2.71 -7.19
C ASP A 188 7.89 1.65 -6.12
N CYS A 189 7.27 2.06 -5.01
CA CYS A 189 6.84 1.13 -3.97
C CYS A 189 5.79 0.14 -4.50
N LEU A 190 4.77 0.62 -5.22
CA LEU A 190 3.73 -0.24 -5.80
C LEU A 190 4.31 -1.23 -6.82
N GLU A 191 5.26 -0.81 -7.66
CA GLU A 191 5.93 -1.69 -8.63
C GLU A 191 6.65 -2.85 -7.94
N ARG A 192 7.34 -2.57 -6.82
CA ARG A 192 7.99 -3.60 -6.01
C ARG A 192 6.97 -4.55 -5.38
N LEU A 193 5.89 -4.02 -4.80
CA LEU A 193 4.83 -4.84 -4.20
C LEU A 193 4.12 -5.74 -5.22
N ILE A 194 3.80 -5.21 -6.40
CA ILE A 194 3.23 -5.98 -7.51
C ILE A 194 4.22 -7.07 -7.95
N THR A 195 5.52 -6.77 -8.03
CA THR A 195 6.54 -7.75 -8.40
C THR A 195 6.63 -8.90 -7.38
N ILE A 196 6.54 -8.59 -6.08
CA ILE A 196 6.59 -9.58 -5.00
C ILE A 196 5.33 -10.47 -5.02
N TRP A 197 4.15 -9.85 -5.04
CA TRP A 197 2.91 -10.54 -4.71
C TRP A 197 2.12 -11.01 -5.91
N LEU A 198 2.07 -10.20 -6.97
CA LEU A 198 1.20 -10.43 -8.11
C LEU A 198 1.95 -11.01 -9.32
N GLN A 199 3.19 -10.58 -9.58
CA GLN A 199 3.90 -10.94 -10.81
C GLN A 199 4.26 -12.43 -10.87
N LYS A 200 3.39 -13.20 -11.49
CA LYS A 200 3.52 -14.65 -11.67
C LYS A 200 2.99 -15.03 -13.05
N ASN A 201 3.71 -15.93 -13.72
CA ASN A 201 3.22 -16.60 -14.93
C ASN A 201 2.45 -17.83 -14.48
N TYR A 202 1.13 -17.83 -14.67
CA TYR A 202 0.31 -18.99 -14.34
C TYR A 202 0.08 -19.81 -15.61
N THR A 203 0.59 -21.04 -15.61
CA THR A 203 0.36 -22.05 -16.65
C THR A 203 -1.07 -22.56 -16.62
#